data_AF-A0A9E3NZD4-F1
#
_entry.id   AF-A0A9E3NZD4-F1
#
_cell.length_a   1.000
_cell.length_b   1.000
_cell.length_c   1.000
_cell.angle_alpha   90.00
_cell.angle_beta   90.00
_cell.angle_gamma   90.00
#
_symmetry.space_group_name_H-M   'P 1'
#
loop_
_entity.id
_entity.type
_entity.pdbx_description
1 polymer ?
#
loop_
_entity_poly.entity_id
_entity_poly.type
_entity_poly.pdbx_seq_one_letter_code
_entity_poly.pdbx_strand_id
1 'polypeptide(L)'
;MTILVLNAGSSTLKARLLDPGTGKALFETKVERIGEGDRTHVSAVAHVLEEVKGQSIEAVAHRVVHGGADLTSAILVDDAVERAVEACVPLAPLHNPANLAGIRAARKALPSVPHVAVFDTAFHARMPRRAHTYAIDPEVAGRHGIRRFGFHGTSHAYVAELAASSLGRPLKELRLVTLHLGNGASACAVELGHSTETSMGMTPLEGLVMGTRSGDIDAGAILALLGAGWDHARLEKMLNRESGLAGLSGAGNDLRDIERRAAEGDDRCRLAITVFSHRVRKYVGAYAASMGGLDAVVLTGGIGENSVTMRQRILQRFEFLGLVLDEDRNASAKVTHDAPTARLTADHSRIAALAVKTDEELSIARQAAQVLRDRAREAPAQPIPIAVSARHLHLTAETFAELFGKDATPTRRKDISQPGQYACEEQVNLIGPRGRIDGVRLLGPLRPRNQVEVSRTDEFKLGVDAPIRDSGKTDGSAPIVIEGPKGKVSLTEGLICAKRHIHMSPDDAKRYGVADGDEVEVEVSGGPRSLVFGDVLIRVSPKFVLEMHIDTDEANAAEINPGAQGELVYADVEGAHGALRVRRVHKPS
;
A
#
# COMPACT_ATOMS: atom_id res chain seq x y z
N MET A 1 -16.46 16.91 12.39
CA MET A 1 -15.76 17.47 11.22
C MET A 1 -16.64 17.21 10.01
N THR A 2 -16.98 18.21 9.22
CA THR A 2 -17.89 18.07 8.08
C THR A 2 -17.15 18.30 6.77
N ILE A 3 -17.15 17.29 5.89
CA ILE A 3 -16.36 17.30 4.65
C ILE A 3 -17.30 17.24 3.44
N LEU A 4 -17.13 18.18 2.52
CA LEU A 4 -17.81 18.18 1.22
C LEU A 4 -16.99 17.36 0.22
N VAL A 5 -17.50 16.20 -0.16
CA VAL A 5 -16.87 15.34 -1.18
C VAL A 5 -17.43 15.70 -2.54
N LEU A 6 -16.54 15.96 -3.51
CA LEU A 6 -16.87 16.28 -4.89
C LEU A 6 -16.27 15.24 -5.85
N ASN A 7 -17.13 14.71 -6.73
CA ASN A 7 -16.74 13.78 -7.80
C ASN A 7 -17.19 14.36 -9.14
N ALA A 8 -16.29 15.11 -9.77
CA ALA A 8 -16.52 15.80 -11.03
C ALA A 8 -16.20 14.87 -12.22
N GLY A 9 -17.23 14.42 -12.93
CA GLY A 9 -17.12 13.72 -14.21
C GLY A 9 -17.30 14.65 -15.40
N SER A 10 -17.13 14.11 -16.61
CA SER A 10 -17.23 14.89 -17.86
C SER A 10 -18.59 15.56 -18.07
N SER A 11 -19.67 14.92 -17.61
CA SER A 11 -21.05 15.41 -17.77
C SER A 11 -21.85 15.49 -16.48
N THR A 12 -21.23 15.22 -15.33
CA THR A 12 -21.91 15.19 -14.02
C THR A 12 -21.00 15.68 -12.90
N LEU A 13 -21.59 16.24 -11.85
CA LEU A 13 -20.92 16.48 -10.56
C LEU A 13 -21.76 15.81 -9.48
N LYS A 14 -21.20 14.80 -8.80
CA LYS A 14 -21.79 14.27 -7.57
C LYS A 14 -21.18 14.99 -6.39
N ALA A 15 -22.00 15.33 -5.40
CA ALA A 15 -21.55 15.97 -4.18
C ALA A 15 -22.23 15.35 -2.97
N ARG A 16 -21.46 15.12 -1.91
CA ARG A 16 -21.97 14.61 -0.62
C ARG A 16 -21.28 15.34 0.52
N LEU A 17 -22.06 15.93 1.41
CA LEU A 17 -21.57 16.54 2.64
C LEU A 17 -21.80 15.54 3.78
N LEU A 18 -20.74 15.12 4.46
CA LEU A 18 -20.84 14.08 5.48
C LEU A 18 -19.81 14.23 6.60
N ASP A 19 -20.11 13.63 7.75
CA ASP A 19 -19.16 13.47 8.85
C ASP A 19 -18.38 12.14 8.67
N PRO A 20 -17.04 12.18 8.52
CA PRO A 20 -16.24 10.99 8.20
C PRO A 20 -16.11 10.01 9.37
N GLY A 21 -16.27 10.48 10.62
CA GLY A 21 -16.18 9.63 11.81
C GLY A 21 -17.46 8.83 12.02
N THR A 22 -18.63 9.46 11.83
CA THR A 22 -19.92 8.76 11.96
C THR A 22 -20.42 8.13 10.66
N GLY A 23 -19.91 8.57 9.51
CA GLY A 23 -20.42 8.20 8.19
C GLY A 23 -21.76 8.85 7.81
N LYS A 24 -22.33 9.67 8.69
CA LYS A 24 -23.64 10.29 8.48
C LYS A 24 -23.56 11.34 7.37
N ALA A 25 -24.37 11.15 6.32
CA ALA A 25 -24.59 12.16 5.30
C ALA A 25 -25.52 13.26 5.81
N LEU A 26 -25.13 14.51 5.63
CA LEU A 26 -25.95 15.70 5.88
C LEU A 26 -26.64 16.18 4.61
N PHE A 27 -26.01 15.92 3.46
CA PHE A 27 -26.51 16.30 2.15
C PHE A 27 -25.91 15.41 1.06
N GLU A 28 -26.69 15.14 0.02
CA GLU A 28 -26.24 14.44 -1.19
C GLU A 28 -27.00 14.98 -2.41
N THR A 29 -26.28 15.27 -3.49
CA THR A 29 -26.88 15.71 -4.76
C THR A 29 -26.05 15.22 -5.95
N LYS A 30 -26.69 15.25 -7.13
CA LYS A 30 -26.06 14.95 -8.41
C LYS A 30 -26.52 15.97 -9.44
N VAL A 31 -25.58 16.80 -9.89
CA VAL A 31 -25.79 17.71 -11.02
C VAL A 31 -25.45 16.96 -12.31
N GLU A 32 -26.37 16.95 -13.26
CA GLU A 32 -26.22 16.28 -14.56
C GLU A 32 -26.20 17.26 -15.73
N ARG A 33 -25.78 16.74 -16.90
CA ARG A 33 -25.72 17.46 -18.18
C ARG A 33 -24.77 18.66 -18.14
N ILE A 34 -23.63 18.50 -17.48
CA ILE A 34 -22.52 19.46 -17.54
C ILE A 34 -21.91 19.40 -18.94
N GLY A 35 -21.64 20.57 -19.53
CA GLY A 35 -21.21 20.72 -20.93
C GLY A 35 -22.36 20.85 -21.94
N GLU A 36 -23.62 20.75 -21.50
CA GLU A 36 -24.80 21.06 -22.32
C GLU A 36 -25.32 22.47 -21.97
N GLY A 37 -25.53 23.31 -23.00
CA GLY A 37 -25.91 24.71 -22.83
C GLY A 37 -24.90 25.49 -21.99
N ASP A 38 -25.37 26.26 -21.02
CA ASP A 38 -24.52 27.09 -20.15
C ASP A 38 -24.01 26.36 -18.89
N ARG A 39 -24.29 25.07 -18.73
CA ARG A 39 -23.91 24.31 -17.52
C ARG A 39 -22.43 23.96 -17.55
N THR A 40 -21.67 24.53 -16.64
CA THR A 40 -20.23 24.28 -16.45
C THR A 40 -19.96 23.65 -15.07
N HIS A 41 -18.75 23.12 -14.85
CA HIS A 41 -18.33 22.71 -13.50
C HIS A 41 -18.37 23.88 -12.50
N VAL A 42 -18.13 25.11 -12.96
CA VAL A 42 -18.25 26.32 -12.12
C VAL A 42 -19.69 26.53 -11.68
N SER A 43 -20.66 26.52 -12.60
CA SER A 43 -22.08 26.67 -12.24
C SER A 43 -22.60 25.49 -11.41
N ALA A 44 -22.10 24.27 -11.67
CA ALA A 44 -22.48 23.08 -10.91
C ALA A 44 -21.98 23.15 -9.46
N VAL A 45 -20.72 23.54 -9.23
CA VAL A 45 -20.19 23.76 -7.88
C VAL A 45 -20.95 24.88 -7.18
N ALA A 46 -21.23 26.00 -7.86
CA ALA A 46 -22.01 27.09 -7.29
C ALA A 46 -23.42 26.62 -6.85
N HIS A 47 -24.08 25.78 -7.65
CA HIS A 47 -25.37 25.20 -7.30
C HIS A 47 -25.28 24.32 -6.04
N VAL A 48 -24.30 23.41 -5.98
CA VAL A 48 -24.06 22.58 -4.79
C VAL A 48 -23.85 23.44 -3.54
N LEU A 49 -23.05 24.50 -3.63
CA LEU A 49 -22.76 25.40 -2.50
C LEU A 49 -23.99 26.18 -2.03
N GLU A 50 -24.90 26.55 -2.93
CA GLU A 50 -26.17 27.17 -2.54
C GLU A 50 -27.10 26.17 -1.85
N GLU A 51 -27.13 24.90 -2.27
CA GLU A 51 -27.95 23.86 -1.62
C GLU A 51 -27.47 23.52 -0.20
N VAL A 52 -26.15 23.58 0.05
CA VAL A 52 -25.58 23.36 1.39
C VAL A 52 -25.40 24.65 2.20
N LYS A 53 -25.97 25.76 1.75
CA LYS A 53 -25.87 27.04 2.43
C LYS A 53 -26.41 26.94 3.86
N GLY A 54 -25.62 27.44 4.81
CA GLY A 54 -25.93 27.34 6.24
C GLY A 54 -25.39 26.06 6.90
N GLN A 55 -24.87 25.10 6.14
CA GLN A 55 -24.06 24.01 6.68
C GLN A 55 -22.61 24.48 6.88
N SER A 56 -21.93 23.92 7.87
CA SER A 56 -20.49 24.13 8.04
C SER A 56 -19.71 23.20 7.10
N ILE A 57 -18.80 23.76 6.31
CA ILE A 57 -17.87 23.01 5.47
C ILE A 57 -16.47 23.25 6.03
N GLU A 58 -15.89 22.23 6.65
CA GLU A 58 -14.56 22.30 7.27
C GLU A 58 -13.45 21.91 6.28
N ALA A 59 -13.79 21.14 5.25
CA ALA A 59 -12.89 20.79 4.15
C ALA A 59 -13.66 20.38 2.89
N VAL A 60 -13.00 20.44 1.73
CA VAL A 60 -13.51 19.90 0.46
C VAL A 60 -12.58 18.79 -0.03
N ALA A 61 -13.11 17.59 -0.23
CA ALA A 61 -12.36 16.45 -0.75
C ALA A 61 -12.74 16.20 -2.21
N HIS A 62 -11.74 16.06 -3.08
CA HIS A 62 -11.91 15.91 -4.52
C HIS A 62 -11.51 14.50 -4.93
N ARG A 63 -12.41 13.76 -5.57
CA ARG A 63 -12.03 12.54 -6.27
C ARG A 63 -11.27 12.90 -7.54
N VAL A 64 -10.07 12.36 -7.68
CA VAL A 64 -9.24 12.49 -8.89
C VAL A 64 -8.99 11.10 -9.45
N VAL A 65 -9.23 10.90 -10.75
CA VAL A 65 -9.14 9.56 -11.35
C VAL A 65 -7.69 9.08 -11.45
N HIS A 66 -6.76 9.94 -11.86
CA HIS A 66 -5.38 9.51 -12.11
C HIS A 66 -4.37 10.44 -11.42
N GLY A 67 -3.57 9.87 -10.50
CA GLY A 67 -2.49 10.57 -9.80
C GLY A 67 -1.10 10.44 -10.44
N GLY A 68 -0.96 9.56 -11.44
CA GLY A 68 0.33 9.33 -12.08
C GLY A 68 1.27 8.57 -11.15
N ALA A 69 2.58 8.71 -11.37
CA ALA A 69 3.58 8.05 -10.53
C ALA A 69 3.85 8.80 -9.22
N ASP A 70 3.54 10.10 -9.17
CA ASP A 70 3.99 10.98 -8.10
C ASP A 70 2.89 11.21 -7.05
N LEU A 71 1.61 11.30 -7.45
CA LEU A 71 0.49 11.53 -6.53
C LEU A 71 -0.07 10.19 -6.03
N THR A 72 0.61 9.64 -5.03
CA THR A 72 0.42 8.26 -4.54
C THR A 72 -0.40 8.14 -3.26
N SER A 73 -0.80 9.27 -2.66
CA SER A 73 -1.64 9.34 -1.45
C SER A 73 -2.57 10.56 -1.51
N ALA A 74 -3.55 10.61 -0.60
CA ALA A 74 -4.38 11.79 -0.45
C ALA A 74 -3.52 12.99 -0.01
N ILE A 75 -3.73 14.16 -0.62
CA ILE A 75 -2.87 15.33 -0.40
C ILE A 75 -3.65 16.63 -0.39
N LEU A 76 -3.20 17.60 0.42
CA LEU A 76 -3.73 18.96 0.36
C LEU A 76 -3.48 19.57 -1.01
N VAL A 77 -4.50 20.22 -1.55
CA VAL A 77 -4.43 20.85 -2.86
C VAL A 77 -3.82 22.25 -2.72
N ASP A 78 -2.64 22.40 -3.30
CA ASP A 78 -2.03 23.68 -3.61
C ASP A 78 -1.83 23.81 -5.13
N ASP A 79 -1.14 24.88 -5.55
CA ASP A 79 -0.89 25.13 -6.96
C ASP A 79 0.10 24.13 -7.58
N ALA A 80 0.97 23.51 -6.77
CA ALA A 80 1.89 22.47 -7.25
C ALA A 80 1.14 21.16 -7.51
N VAL A 81 0.24 20.77 -6.62
CA VAL A 81 -0.64 19.61 -6.79
C VAL A 81 -1.55 19.80 -8.00
N GLU A 82 -2.12 20.99 -8.21
CA GLU A 82 -2.91 21.24 -9.43
C GLU A 82 -2.11 21.04 -10.72
N ARG A 83 -0.87 21.55 -10.77
CA ARG A 83 0.02 21.34 -11.92
C ARG A 83 0.36 19.86 -12.12
N ALA A 84 0.59 19.12 -11.03
CA ALA A 84 0.86 17.69 -11.09
C ALA A 84 -0.35 16.89 -11.61
N VAL A 85 -1.57 17.25 -11.18
CA VAL A 85 -2.82 16.66 -11.70
C VAL A 85 -3.02 16.99 -13.19
N GLU A 86 -2.70 18.22 -13.60
CA GLU A 86 -2.75 18.66 -15.00
C GLU A 86 -1.75 17.89 -15.87
N ALA A 87 -0.54 17.63 -15.37
CA ALA A 87 0.46 16.80 -16.04
C ALA A 87 0.00 15.33 -16.23
N CYS A 88 -0.94 14.86 -15.40
CA CYS A 88 -1.56 13.53 -15.53
C CYS A 88 -2.72 13.47 -16.52
N VAL A 89 -3.14 14.59 -17.12
CA VAL A 89 -4.25 14.61 -18.11
C VAL A 89 -4.03 13.63 -19.28
N PRO A 90 -2.83 13.50 -19.87
CA PRO A 90 -2.60 12.51 -20.94
C PRO A 90 -2.88 11.06 -20.53
N LEU A 91 -2.78 10.72 -19.24
CA LEU A 91 -3.05 9.37 -18.71
C LEU A 91 -4.55 9.08 -18.55
N ALA A 92 -5.36 10.12 -18.34
CA ALA A 92 -6.81 9.99 -18.17
C ALA A 92 -7.57 11.18 -18.79
N PRO A 93 -7.52 11.36 -20.13
CA PRO A 93 -8.00 12.56 -20.81
C PRO A 93 -9.52 12.77 -20.69
N LEU A 94 -10.28 11.69 -20.48
CA LEU A 94 -11.74 11.77 -20.29
C LEU A 94 -12.16 12.10 -18.85
N HIS A 95 -11.23 12.14 -17.90
CA HIS A 95 -11.53 12.23 -16.47
C HIS A 95 -10.81 13.37 -15.77
N ASN A 96 -9.48 13.41 -15.85
CA ASN A 96 -8.67 14.38 -15.11
C ASN A 96 -9.02 15.85 -15.44
N PRO A 97 -9.35 16.24 -16.70
CA PRO A 97 -9.78 17.61 -16.98
C PRO A 97 -11.04 18.03 -16.19
N ALA A 98 -12.02 17.14 -16.06
CA ALA A 98 -13.23 17.41 -15.29
C ALA A 98 -12.94 17.48 -13.78
N ASN A 99 -12.05 16.59 -13.28
CA ASN A 99 -11.60 16.65 -11.89
C ASN A 99 -10.93 18.00 -11.58
N LEU A 100 -10.02 18.44 -12.44
CA LEU A 100 -9.30 19.70 -12.30
C LEU A 100 -10.23 20.92 -12.41
N ALA A 101 -11.22 20.88 -13.30
CA ALA A 101 -12.25 21.92 -13.38
C ALA A 101 -13.07 22.01 -12.08
N GLY A 102 -13.44 20.87 -11.48
CA GLY A 102 -14.10 20.81 -10.18
C GLY A 102 -13.25 21.37 -9.04
N ILE A 103 -11.96 21.00 -8.99
CA ILE A 103 -10.99 21.50 -8.01
C ILE A 103 -10.88 23.03 -8.10
N ARG A 104 -10.60 23.56 -9.30
CA ARG A 104 -10.43 25.00 -9.55
C ARG A 104 -11.70 25.78 -9.21
N ALA A 105 -12.86 25.28 -9.61
CA ALA A 105 -14.15 25.90 -9.30
C ALA A 105 -14.41 25.98 -7.79
N ALA A 106 -14.18 24.88 -7.07
CA ALA A 106 -14.41 24.84 -5.63
C ALA A 106 -13.39 25.68 -4.85
N ARG A 107 -12.09 25.63 -5.20
CA ARG A 107 -11.06 26.47 -4.55
C ARG A 107 -11.35 27.96 -4.73
N LYS A 108 -11.83 28.35 -5.91
CA LYS A 108 -12.23 29.74 -6.16
C LYS A 108 -13.45 30.16 -5.32
N ALA A 109 -14.41 29.26 -5.11
CA ALA A 109 -15.62 29.54 -4.36
C ALA A 109 -15.42 29.49 -2.82
N LEU A 110 -14.49 28.67 -2.34
CA LEU A 110 -14.20 28.45 -0.92
C LEU A 110 -12.69 28.62 -0.61
N PRO A 111 -12.10 29.81 -0.85
CA PRO A 111 -10.64 29.99 -0.79
C PRO A 111 -10.03 29.83 0.61
N SER A 112 -10.83 29.96 1.67
CA SER A 112 -10.39 29.80 3.06
C SER A 112 -10.54 28.38 3.61
N VAL A 113 -11.25 27.50 2.89
CA VAL A 113 -11.47 26.11 3.28
C VAL A 113 -10.33 25.26 2.72
N PRO A 114 -9.76 24.30 3.47
CA PRO A 114 -8.76 23.40 2.91
C PRO A 114 -9.36 22.42 1.89
N HIS A 115 -8.62 22.19 0.80
CA HIS A 115 -8.98 21.24 -0.25
C HIS A 115 -8.04 20.04 -0.19
N VAL A 116 -8.56 18.82 -0.33
CA VAL A 116 -7.78 17.59 -0.41
C VAL A 116 -8.10 16.88 -1.72
N ALA A 117 -7.10 16.39 -2.45
CA ALA A 117 -7.27 15.50 -3.59
C ALA A 117 -7.06 14.05 -3.15
N VAL A 118 -7.96 13.16 -3.54
CA VAL A 118 -7.91 11.71 -3.28
C VAL A 118 -7.92 10.98 -4.62
N PHE A 119 -6.89 10.17 -4.87
CA PHE A 119 -6.66 9.56 -6.17
C PHE A 119 -7.14 8.11 -6.22
N ASP A 120 -7.89 7.75 -7.27
CA ASP A 120 -8.33 6.37 -7.51
C ASP A 120 -7.15 5.39 -7.71
N THR A 121 -5.99 5.91 -8.11
CA THR A 121 -4.74 5.14 -8.30
C THR A 121 -3.93 4.97 -7.00
N ALA A 122 -4.19 5.77 -5.95
CA ALA A 122 -3.32 5.85 -4.76
C ALA A 122 -3.21 4.52 -4.00
N PHE A 123 -4.33 3.82 -3.80
CA PHE A 123 -4.32 2.54 -3.09
C PHE A 123 -3.41 1.48 -3.75
N HIS A 124 -3.23 1.59 -5.07
CA HIS A 124 -2.41 0.67 -5.87
C HIS A 124 -0.95 1.12 -6.00
N ALA A 125 -0.57 2.29 -5.46
CA ALA A 125 0.78 2.84 -5.62
C ALA A 125 1.88 1.93 -5.01
N ARG A 126 1.53 1.12 -4.00
CA ARG A 126 2.43 0.16 -3.35
C ARG A 126 2.56 -1.18 -4.09
N MET A 127 1.95 -1.34 -5.27
CA MET A 127 2.13 -2.54 -6.09
C MET A 127 3.62 -2.81 -6.35
N PRO A 128 4.10 -4.06 -6.23
CA PRO A 128 5.48 -4.40 -6.51
C PRO A 128 5.80 -4.27 -8.01
N ARG A 129 7.08 -4.06 -8.36
CA ARG A 129 7.57 -3.94 -9.76
C ARG A 129 7.05 -5.03 -10.68
N ARG A 130 7.05 -6.29 -10.21
CA ARG A 130 6.53 -7.44 -10.97
C ARG A 130 5.05 -7.31 -11.38
N ALA A 131 4.24 -6.61 -10.58
CA ALA A 131 2.81 -6.45 -10.81
C ALA A 131 2.49 -5.25 -11.70
N HIS A 132 3.32 -4.19 -11.63
CA HIS A 132 3.07 -2.97 -12.37
C HIS A 132 3.87 -2.79 -13.66
N THR A 133 4.90 -3.59 -13.90
CA THR A 133 5.72 -3.51 -15.12
C THR A 133 5.13 -4.38 -16.23
N TYR A 134 4.83 -3.77 -17.39
CA TYR A 134 4.51 -4.53 -18.60
C TYR A 134 5.79 -5.09 -19.24
N ALA A 135 5.69 -6.28 -19.84
CA ALA A 135 6.79 -6.96 -20.51
C ALA A 135 7.05 -6.38 -21.92
N ILE A 136 7.47 -5.12 -21.97
CA ILE A 136 7.89 -4.39 -23.18
C ILE A 136 9.28 -3.77 -22.96
N ASP A 137 9.85 -3.18 -24.00
CA ASP A 137 11.13 -2.48 -23.92
C ASP A 137 11.13 -1.42 -22.79
N PRO A 138 12.06 -1.49 -21.81
CA PRO A 138 12.07 -0.57 -20.67
C PRO A 138 12.29 0.90 -21.04
N GLU A 139 13.04 1.19 -22.11
CA GLU A 139 13.29 2.57 -22.53
C GLU A 139 12.05 3.18 -23.20
N VAL A 140 11.33 2.39 -24.00
CA VAL A 140 10.02 2.76 -24.54
C VAL A 140 9.02 2.96 -23.40
N ALA A 141 8.94 2.03 -22.46
CA ALA A 141 8.03 2.14 -21.33
C ALA A 141 8.32 3.40 -20.49
N GLY A 142 9.59 3.66 -20.15
CA GLY A 142 10.02 4.81 -19.38
C GLY A 142 9.71 6.14 -20.07
N ARG A 143 10.03 6.26 -21.37
CA ARG A 143 9.77 7.49 -22.15
C ARG A 143 8.28 7.84 -22.23
N HIS A 144 7.40 6.85 -22.21
CA HIS A 144 5.96 7.04 -22.35
C HIS A 144 5.17 6.85 -21.05
N GLY A 145 5.84 6.62 -19.91
CA GLY A 145 5.18 6.38 -18.63
C GLY A 145 4.31 5.12 -18.59
N ILE A 146 4.62 4.12 -19.42
CA ILE A 146 3.81 2.90 -19.56
C ILE A 146 4.07 1.98 -18.37
N ARG A 147 3.06 1.85 -17.51
CA ARG A 147 3.02 0.92 -16.38
C ARG A 147 1.57 0.71 -15.95
N ARG A 148 1.32 -0.32 -15.13
CA ARG A 148 0.05 -0.45 -14.42
C ARG A 148 -0.08 0.63 -13.35
N PHE A 149 -1.23 1.27 -13.29
CA PHE A 149 -1.63 2.14 -12.18
C PHE A 149 -2.76 1.50 -11.38
N GLY A 150 -3.79 1.00 -12.06
CA GLY A 150 -5.00 0.49 -11.40
C GLY A 150 -5.97 1.58 -10.96
N PHE A 151 -7.25 1.23 -10.83
CA PHE A 151 -8.33 2.17 -10.46
C PHE A 151 -9.36 1.48 -9.56
N HIS A 152 -10.33 2.27 -9.08
CA HIS A 152 -11.22 1.92 -7.98
C HIS A 152 -10.47 1.69 -6.66
N GLY A 153 -9.29 2.30 -6.48
CA GLY A 153 -8.47 2.14 -5.28
C GLY A 153 -9.22 2.51 -4.01
N THR A 154 -9.96 3.63 -4.03
CA THR A 154 -10.84 4.08 -2.94
C THR A 154 -11.87 3.03 -2.53
N SER A 155 -12.50 2.37 -3.51
CA SER A 155 -13.50 1.32 -3.26
C SER A 155 -12.83 0.04 -2.74
N HIS A 156 -11.75 -0.40 -3.38
CA HIS A 156 -11.00 -1.59 -2.96
C HIS A 156 -10.47 -1.47 -1.52
N ALA A 157 -9.88 -0.32 -1.18
CA ALA A 157 -9.43 -0.03 0.18
C ALA A 157 -10.59 -0.10 1.18
N TYR A 158 -11.71 0.56 0.87
CA TYR A 158 -12.87 0.62 1.76
C TYR A 158 -13.49 -0.75 2.02
N VAL A 159 -13.71 -1.56 0.97
CA VAL A 159 -14.33 -2.87 1.13
C VAL A 159 -13.38 -3.91 1.73
N ALA A 160 -12.07 -3.74 1.57
CA ALA A 160 -11.08 -4.57 2.25
C ALA A 160 -11.12 -4.36 3.77
N GLU A 161 -11.22 -3.10 4.24
CA GLU A 161 -11.34 -2.79 5.67
C GLU A 161 -12.64 -3.31 6.27
N LEU A 162 -13.76 -3.16 5.56
CA LEU A 162 -15.04 -3.73 5.99
C LEU A 162 -15.02 -5.26 6.02
N ALA A 163 -14.39 -5.90 5.04
CA ALA A 163 -14.22 -7.34 5.02
C ALA A 163 -13.37 -7.83 6.20
N ALA A 164 -12.25 -7.16 6.49
CA ALA A 164 -11.42 -7.46 7.65
C ALA A 164 -12.21 -7.36 8.97
N SER A 165 -12.98 -6.28 9.11
CA SER A 165 -13.86 -6.05 10.25
C SER A 165 -14.93 -7.14 10.40
N SER A 166 -15.57 -7.53 9.29
CA SER A 166 -16.57 -8.61 9.23
C SER A 166 -15.99 -9.99 9.58
N LEU A 167 -14.73 -10.23 9.21
CA LEU A 167 -14.00 -11.47 9.54
C LEU A 167 -13.41 -11.47 10.96
N GLY A 168 -13.47 -10.35 11.68
CA GLY A 168 -12.89 -10.22 13.03
C GLY A 168 -11.37 -10.35 13.05
N ARG A 169 -10.69 -10.05 11.93
CA ARG A 169 -9.23 -10.18 11.78
C ARG A 169 -8.63 -8.87 11.28
N PRO A 170 -7.44 -8.45 11.75
CA PRO A 170 -6.76 -7.28 11.21
C PRO A 170 -6.52 -7.42 9.70
N LEU A 171 -6.73 -6.35 8.92
CA LEU A 171 -6.51 -6.37 7.47
C LEU A 171 -5.06 -6.78 7.09
N LYS A 172 -4.10 -6.42 7.94
CA LYS A 172 -2.68 -6.79 7.81
C LYS A 172 -2.38 -8.29 7.97
N GLU A 173 -3.35 -9.11 8.35
CA GLU A 173 -3.22 -10.57 8.50
C GLU A 173 -4.01 -11.33 7.42
N LEU A 174 -4.57 -10.62 6.44
CA LEU A 174 -5.48 -11.16 5.45
C LEU A 174 -4.91 -11.10 4.03
N ARG A 175 -5.33 -12.08 3.23
CA ARG A 175 -5.22 -12.13 1.77
C ARG A 175 -6.61 -12.11 1.17
N LEU A 176 -6.99 -11.00 0.57
CA LEU A 176 -8.32 -10.78 0.03
C LEU A 176 -8.23 -10.62 -1.49
N VAL A 177 -9.24 -11.11 -2.21
CA VAL A 177 -9.52 -10.65 -3.57
C VAL A 177 -10.77 -9.81 -3.52
N THR A 178 -10.64 -8.50 -3.76
CA THR A 178 -11.77 -7.58 -3.84
C THR A 178 -12.20 -7.40 -5.29
N LEU A 179 -13.50 -7.50 -5.55
CA LEU A 179 -14.13 -7.44 -6.86
C LEU A 179 -15.11 -6.27 -6.87
N HIS A 180 -14.69 -5.13 -7.42
CA HIS A 180 -15.58 -4.02 -7.70
C HIS A 180 -16.26 -4.28 -9.04
N LEU A 181 -17.53 -4.71 -9.01
CA LEU A 181 -18.28 -5.10 -10.20
C LEU A 181 -19.40 -4.09 -10.44
N GLY A 182 -19.19 -3.19 -11.40
CA GLY A 182 -20.19 -2.22 -11.86
C GLY A 182 -20.12 -2.02 -13.37
N ASN A 183 -20.52 -0.84 -13.84
CA ASN A 183 -20.38 -0.50 -15.26
C ASN A 183 -18.90 -0.42 -15.69
N GLY A 184 -18.03 0.03 -14.78
CA GLY A 184 -16.61 -0.32 -14.76
C GLY A 184 -16.40 -1.44 -13.76
N ALA A 185 -15.51 -2.38 -14.06
CA ALA A 185 -15.24 -3.51 -13.18
C ALA A 185 -13.73 -3.74 -13.01
N SER A 186 -13.27 -3.94 -11.78
CA SER A 186 -11.89 -4.33 -11.50
C SER A 186 -11.79 -5.33 -10.36
N ALA A 187 -10.75 -6.17 -10.42
CA ALA A 187 -10.33 -7.03 -9.33
C ALA A 187 -9.05 -6.45 -8.70
N CYS A 188 -8.85 -6.67 -7.40
CA CYS A 188 -7.63 -6.29 -6.69
C CYS A 188 -7.24 -7.42 -5.72
N ALA A 189 -5.95 -7.73 -5.66
CA ALA A 189 -5.38 -8.58 -4.62
C ALA A 189 -4.90 -7.69 -3.48
N VAL A 190 -5.45 -7.89 -2.30
CA VAL A 190 -5.06 -7.16 -1.08
C VAL A 190 -4.36 -8.15 -0.15
N GLU A 191 -3.05 -8.01 0.00
CA GLU A 191 -2.23 -8.84 0.86
C GLU A 191 -1.60 -7.98 1.94
N LEU A 192 -1.78 -8.37 3.21
CA LEU A 192 -1.25 -7.66 4.38
C LEU A 192 -1.68 -6.18 4.39
N GLY A 193 -2.91 -5.90 3.93
CA GLY A 193 -3.48 -4.55 3.85
C GLY A 193 -2.98 -3.67 2.73
N HIS A 194 -2.25 -4.23 1.77
CA HIS A 194 -1.78 -3.49 0.59
C HIS A 194 -2.28 -4.11 -0.70
N SER A 195 -2.61 -3.26 -1.68
CA SER A 195 -2.85 -3.71 -3.04
C SER A 195 -1.54 -4.26 -3.65
N THR A 196 -1.47 -5.56 -3.88
CA THR A 196 -0.32 -6.22 -4.51
C THR A 196 -0.54 -6.54 -5.98
N GLU A 197 -1.80 -6.62 -6.43
CA GLU A 197 -2.20 -6.76 -7.84
C GLU A 197 -3.52 -6.02 -8.10
N THR A 198 -3.75 -5.56 -9.32
CA THR A 198 -5.04 -5.00 -9.75
C THR A 198 -5.28 -5.22 -11.23
N SER A 199 -6.53 -5.43 -11.63
CA SER A 199 -6.83 -5.92 -12.98
C SER A 199 -6.74 -4.82 -14.03
N MET A 200 -7.08 -3.59 -13.65
CA MET A 200 -6.95 -2.45 -14.55
C MET A 200 -5.49 -2.05 -14.70
N GLY A 201 -5.21 -1.46 -15.86
CA GLY A 201 -3.86 -1.27 -16.38
C GLY A 201 -3.28 0.11 -16.14
N MET A 202 -2.54 0.56 -17.15
CA MET A 202 -2.28 1.98 -17.37
C MET A 202 -3.58 2.77 -17.52
N THR A 203 -4.60 2.15 -18.10
CA THR A 203 -5.92 2.74 -18.32
C THR A 203 -7.02 1.85 -17.72
N PRO A 204 -8.24 2.37 -17.53
CA PRO A 204 -9.38 1.58 -17.05
C PRO A 204 -9.92 0.54 -18.05
N LEU A 205 -9.21 0.27 -19.16
CA LEU A 205 -9.65 -0.65 -20.22
C LEU A 205 -9.21 -2.09 -19.98
N GLU A 206 -8.01 -2.31 -19.43
CA GLU A 206 -7.48 -3.65 -19.16
C GLU A 206 -8.30 -4.36 -18.06
N GLY A 207 -8.32 -5.70 -18.11
CA GLY A 207 -8.84 -6.53 -17.04
C GLY A 207 -10.19 -7.17 -17.36
N LEU A 208 -11.14 -6.93 -16.48
CA LEU A 208 -12.46 -7.56 -16.54
C LEU A 208 -13.27 -7.07 -17.74
N VAL A 209 -14.20 -7.92 -18.18
CA VAL A 209 -15.31 -7.46 -19.04
C VAL A 209 -16.10 -6.44 -18.24
N MET A 210 -16.49 -5.34 -18.87
CA MET A 210 -17.28 -4.28 -18.22
C MET A 210 -18.56 -4.01 -19.01
N GLY A 211 -19.30 -2.95 -18.67
CA GLY A 211 -20.53 -2.61 -19.37
C GLY A 211 -20.33 -2.39 -20.86
N THR A 212 -19.39 -1.52 -21.23
CA THR A 212 -19.07 -1.17 -22.64
C THR A 212 -17.60 -1.36 -23.01
N ARG A 213 -16.76 -1.69 -22.03
CA ARG A 213 -15.31 -1.86 -22.22
C ARG A 213 -14.98 -3.33 -22.46
N SER A 214 -14.05 -3.60 -23.37
CA SER A 214 -13.66 -4.96 -23.75
C SER A 214 -13.05 -5.75 -22.59
N GLY A 215 -12.29 -5.09 -21.72
CA GLY A 215 -11.35 -5.78 -20.85
C GLY A 215 -10.15 -6.26 -21.66
N ASP A 216 -9.49 -7.29 -21.15
CA ASP A 216 -8.36 -7.95 -21.82
C ASP A 216 -8.70 -8.43 -23.24
N ILE A 217 -7.92 -7.95 -24.20
CA ILE A 217 -7.91 -8.38 -25.60
C ILE A 217 -6.47 -8.63 -26.07
N ASP A 218 -6.29 -9.55 -27.01
CA ASP A 218 -4.99 -9.78 -27.63
C ASP A 218 -4.52 -8.54 -28.41
N ALA A 219 -3.29 -8.09 -28.16
CA ALA A 219 -2.67 -7.01 -28.90
C ALA A 219 -2.51 -7.37 -30.40
N GLY A 220 -2.30 -8.64 -30.74
CA GLY A 220 -2.26 -9.12 -32.12
C GLY A 220 -3.57 -8.86 -32.87
N ALA A 221 -4.71 -9.00 -32.21
CA ALA A 221 -6.02 -8.67 -32.79
C ALA A 221 -6.15 -7.16 -33.09
N ILE A 222 -5.60 -6.30 -32.23
CA ILE A 222 -5.57 -4.84 -32.46
C ILE A 222 -4.70 -4.50 -33.67
N LEU A 223 -3.51 -5.10 -33.76
CA LEU A 223 -2.60 -4.93 -34.90
C LEU A 223 -3.24 -5.41 -36.22
N ALA A 224 -3.99 -6.51 -36.19
CA ALA A 224 -4.71 -7.01 -37.36
C ALA A 224 -5.79 -6.03 -37.83
N LEU A 225 -6.55 -5.40 -36.92
CA LEU A 225 -7.55 -4.39 -37.26
C LEU A 225 -6.90 -3.13 -37.86
N LEU A 226 -5.77 -2.68 -37.31
CA LEU A 226 -4.97 -1.59 -37.90
C LEU A 226 -4.53 -1.95 -39.32
N GLY A 227 -4.01 -3.16 -39.53
CA GLY A 227 -3.65 -3.68 -40.85
C GLY A 227 -4.84 -3.76 -41.83
N ALA A 228 -6.06 -3.92 -41.31
CA ALA A 228 -7.30 -3.88 -42.07
C ALA A 228 -7.85 -2.45 -42.29
N GLY A 229 -7.08 -1.41 -41.95
CA GLY A 229 -7.43 -0.01 -42.21
C GLY A 229 -8.28 0.66 -41.12
N TRP A 230 -8.38 0.07 -39.92
CA TRP A 230 -8.96 0.78 -38.78
C TRP A 230 -8.01 1.85 -38.27
N ASP A 231 -8.54 2.99 -37.84
CA ASP A 231 -7.75 4.07 -37.22
C ASP A 231 -7.84 4.04 -35.68
N HIS A 232 -7.03 4.87 -35.05
CA HIS A 232 -6.99 5.03 -33.59
C HIS A 232 -8.37 5.36 -33.00
N ALA A 233 -9.09 6.33 -33.58
CA ALA A 233 -10.35 6.81 -33.04
C ALA A 233 -11.43 5.72 -33.08
N ARG A 234 -11.48 4.94 -34.16
CA ARG A 234 -12.41 3.81 -34.31
C ARG A 234 -12.09 2.69 -33.33
N LEU A 235 -10.81 2.36 -33.15
CA LEU A 235 -10.39 1.35 -32.16
C LEU A 235 -10.69 1.79 -30.74
N GLU A 236 -10.38 3.03 -30.38
CA GLU A 236 -10.66 3.58 -29.05
C GLU A 236 -12.17 3.53 -28.74
N LYS A 237 -13.01 3.95 -29.71
CA LYS A 237 -14.47 3.89 -29.60
C LYS A 237 -14.95 2.44 -29.44
N MET A 238 -14.46 1.53 -30.28
CA MET A 238 -14.85 0.12 -30.24
C MET A 238 -14.54 -0.50 -28.88
N LEU A 239 -13.31 -0.31 -28.40
CA LEU A 239 -12.83 -0.91 -27.15
C LEU A 239 -13.48 -0.30 -25.91
N ASN A 240 -13.78 1.01 -25.90
CA ASN A 240 -14.32 1.68 -24.71
C ASN A 240 -15.85 1.77 -24.65
N ARG A 241 -16.52 1.81 -25.80
CA ARG A 241 -17.96 2.16 -25.89
C ARG A 241 -18.82 1.12 -26.58
N GLU A 242 -18.26 0.28 -27.45
CA GLU A 242 -19.04 -0.67 -28.27
C GLU A 242 -18.72 -2.15 -27.95
N SER A 243 -17.91 -2.40 -26.91
CA SER A 243 -17.47 -3.72 -26.47
C SER A 243 -18.18 -4.15 -25.17
N GLY A 244 -17.58 -5.09 -24.44
CA GLY A 244 -18.06 -5.52 -23.13
C GLY A 244 -19.40 -6.25 -23.19
N LEU A 245 -20.17 -6.14 -22.10
CA LEU A 245 -21.52 -6.68 -22.01
C LEU A 245 -22.42 -6.15 -23.13
N ALA A 246 -22.32 -4.86 -23.47
CA ALA A 246 -23.11 -4.23 -24.52
C ALA A 246 -22.82 -4.80 -25.90
N GLY A 247 -21.54 -4.87 -26.29
CA GLY A 247 -21.14 -5.41 -27.59
C GLY A 247 -21.50 -6.89 -27.75
N LEU A 248 -21.26 -7.71 -26.72
CA LEU A 248 -21.54 -9.14 -26.76
C LEU A 248 -23.05 -9.42 -26.81
N SER A 249 -23.82 -8.81 -25.90
CA SER A 249 -25.26 -9.06 -25.80
C SER A 249 -26.08 -8.42 -26.93
N GLY A 250 -25.65 -7.23 -27.42
CA GLY A 250 -26.50 -6.38 -28.25
C GLY A 250 -27.73 -5.83 -27.51
N ALA A 251 -27.75 -5.87 -26.17
CA ALA A 251 -28.86 -5.46 -25.32
C ALA A 251 -28.61 -4.14 -24.57
N GLY A 252 -27.43 -3.54 -24.72
CA GLY A 252 -26.96 -2.44 -23.87
C GLY A 252 -26.08 -2.94 -22.72
N ASN A 253 -25.72 -2.05 -21.80
CA ASN A 253 -24.75 -2.32 -20.73
C ASN A 253 -25.39 -2.65 -19.37
N ASP A 254 -26.71 -2.62 -19.25
CA ASP A 254 -27.41 -2.94 -18.01
C ASP A 254 -27.53 -4.46 -17.82
N LEU A 255 -26.86 -4.98 -16.79
CA LEU A 255 -26.86 -6.41 -16.51
C LEU A 255 -28.26 -6.96 -16.23
N ARG A 256 -29.18 -6.16 -15.67
CA ARG A 256 -30.54 -6.62 -15.35
C ARG A 256 -31.33 -6.97 -16.61
N ASP A 257 -31.18 -6.16 -17.66
CA ASP A 257 -31.80 -6.41 -18.95
C ASP A 257 -31.18 -7.62 -19.66
N ILE A 258 -29.85 -7.76 -19.55
CA ILE A 258 -29.12 -8.91 -20.10
C ILE A 258 -29.54 -10.20 -19.39
N GLU A 259 -29.64 -10.22 -18.07
CA GLU A 259 -30.08 -11.37 -17.27
C GLU A 259 -31.51 -11.78 -17.63
N ARG A 260 -32.43 -10.82 -17.75
CA ARG A 260 -33.82 -11.08 -18.18
C ARG A 260 -33.85 -11.76 -19.56
N ARG A 261 -33.19 -11.16 -20.57
CA ARG A 261 -33.16 -11.73 -21.93
C ARG A 261 -32.47 -13.09 -21.98
N ALA A 262 -31.42 -13.30 -21.20
CA ALA A 262 -30.75 -14.60 -21.09
C ALA A 262 -31.68 -15.68 -20.52
N ALA A 263 -32.53 -15.34 -19.55
CA ALA A 263 -33.56 -16.23 -19.01
C ALA A 263 -34.65 -16.55 -20.05
N GLU A 264 -34.99 -15.58 -20.91
CA GLU A 264 -35.97 -15.72 -22.00
C GLU A 264 -35.47 -16.52 -23.21
N GLY A 265 -34.17 -16.88 -23.28
CA GLY A 265 -33.63 -17.67 -24.39
C GLY A 265 -32.53 -17.02 -25.21
N ASP A 266 -32.15 -15.77 -24.92
CA ASP A 266 -31.19 -15.04 -25.75
C ASP A 266 -29.75 -15.54 -25.58
N ASP A 267 -29.24 -16.22 -26.60
CA ASP A 267 -27.91 -16.82 -26.59
C ASP A 267 -26.77 -15.80 -26.54
N ARG A 268 -26.96 -14.59 -27.08
CA ARG A 268 -25.95 -13.53 -27.00
C ARG A 268 -25.84 -13.00 -25.57
N CYS A 269 -26.98 -12.81 -24.89
CA CYS A 269 -27.00 -12.42 -23.48
C CYS A 269 -26.40 -13.51 -22.58
N ARG A 270 -26.71 -14.79 -22.84
CA ARG A 270 -26.11 -15.93 -22.13
C ARG A 270 -24.59 -15.99 -22.31
N LEU A 271 -24.11 -15.76 -23.54
CA LEU A 271 -22.69 -15.69 -23.85
C LEU A 271 -22.03 -14.53 -23.09
N ALA A 272 -22.62 -13.33 -23.11
CA ALA A 272 -22.09 -12.17 -22.41
C ALA A 272 -21.90 -12.43 -20.89
N ILE A 273 -22.91 -13.01 -20.23
CA ILE A 273 -22.85 -13.39 -18.81
C ILE A 273 -21.76 -14.46 -18.56
N THR A 274 -21.65 -15.44 -19.44
CA THR A 274 -20.67 -16.53 -19.32
C THR A 274 -19.24 -16.02 -19.46
N VAL A 275 -18.99 -15.16 -20.44
CA VAL A 275 -17.66 -14.55 -20.65
C VAL A 275 -17.29 -13.62 -19.49
N PHE A 276 -18.24 -12.80 -19.00
CA PHE A 276 -18.02 -11.94 -17.83
C PHE A 276 -17.64 -12.76 -16.59
N SER A 277 -18.47 -13.72 -16.20
CA SER A 277 -18.22 -14.55 -15.01
C SER A 277 -16.94 -15.39 -15.13
N HIS A 278 -16.64 -15.92 -16.32
CA HIS A 278 -15.39 -16.62 -16.60
C HIS A 278 -14.16 -15.72 -16.38
N ARG A 279 -14.17 -14.49 -16.92
CA ARG A 279 -13.07 -13.54 -16.75
C ARG A 279 -12.86 -13.15 -15.29
N VAL A 280 -13.93 -12.87 -14.55
CA VAL A 280 -13.84 -12.59 -13.11
C VAL A 280 -13.23 -13.77 -12.34
N ARG A 281 -13.72 -15.00 -12.60
CA ARG A 281 -13.21 -16.20 -11.96
C ARG A 281 -11.72 -16.43 -12.23
N LYS A 282 -11.28 -16.19 -13.47
CA LYS A 282 -9.87 -16.28 -13.87
C LYS A 282 -8.98 -15.33 -13.05
N TYR A 283 -9.43 -14.10 -12.82
CA TYR A 283 -8.70 -13.13 -11.99
C TYR A 283 -8.62 -13.54 -10.52
N VAL A 284 -9.70 -14.04 -9.94
CA VAL A 284 -9.66 -14.57 -8.55
C VAL A 284 -8.64 -15.69 -8.42
N GLY A 285 -8.64 -16.65 -9.35
CA GLY A 285 -7.65 -17.74 -9.35
C GLY A 285 -6.21 -17.24 -9.52
N ALA A 286 -5.98 -16.29 -10.43
CA ALA A 286 -4.65 -15.70 -10.64
C ALA A 286 -4.13 -14.97 -9.40
N TYR A 287 -4.99 -14.22 -8.72
CA TYR A 287 -4.61 -13.44 -7.54
C TYR A 287 -4.43 -14.31 -6.29
N ALA A 288 -5.26 -15.35 -6.12
CA ALA A 288 -5.03 -16.35 -5.09
C ALA A 288 -3.66 -17.04 -5.27
N ALA A 289 -3.28 -17.35 -6.51
CA ALA A 289 -1.97 -17.91 -6.83
C ALA A 289 -0.83 -16.91 -6.56
N SER A 290 -0.99 -15.63 -6.94
CA SER A 290 0.03 -14.58 -6.74
C SER A 290 0.34 -14.32 -5.25
N MET A 291 -0.69 -14.38 -4.39
CA MET A 291 -0.53 -14.21 -2.93
C MET A 291 -0.15 -15.51 -2.20
N GLY A 292 -0.12 -16.66 -2.88
CA GLY A 292 0.14 -17.97 -2.25
C GLY A 292 -0.95 -18.40 -1.25
N GLY A 293 -2.17 -17.87 -1.38
CA GLY A 293 -3.29 -18.14 -0.47
C GLY A 293 -4.43 -17.14 -0.64
N LEU A 294 -5.56 -17.43 -0.01
CA LEU A 294 -6.76 -16.60 -0.06
C LEU A 294 -7.60 -16.81 1.20
N ASP A 295 -7.91 -15.74 1.93
CA ASP A 295 -8.79 -15.78 3.09
C ASP A 295 -10.24 -15.45 2.70
N ALA A 296 -10.45 -14.51 1.78
CA ALA A 296 -11.79 -14.18 1.30
C ALA A 296 -11.86 -13.57 -0.11
N VAL A 297 -13.00 -13.80 -0.78
CA VAL A 297 -13.43 -13.07 -1.97
C VAL A 297 -14.49 -12.04 -1.57
N VAL A 298 -14.25 -10.77 -1.87
CA VAL A 298 -15.15 -9.65 -1.50
C VAL A 298 -15.78 -9.10 -2.77
N LEU A 299 -17.11 -9.11 -2.87
CA LEU A 299 -17.85 -8.59 -4.02
C LEU A 299 -18.56 -7.30 -3.65
N THR A 300 -18.35 -6.27 -4.46
CA THR A 300 -18.94 -4.95 -4.26
C THR A 300 -19.33 -4.31 -5.60
N GLY A 301 -19.84 -3.09 -5.56
CA GLY A 301 -20.34 -2.36 -6.72
C GLY A 301 -21.71 -2.87 -7.15
N GLY A 302 -22.33 -2.17 -8.10
CA GLY A 302 -23.73 -2.39 -8.48
C GLY A 302 -24.07 -3.85 -8.83
N ILE A 303 -23.17 -4.58 -9.47
CA ILE A 303 -23.35 -6.00 -9.82
C ILE A 303 -23.04 -6.90 -8.61
N GLY A 304 -21.91 -6.67 -7.92
CA GLY A 304 -21.48 -7.52 -6.80
C GLY A 304 -22.44 -7.47 -5.61
N GLU A 305 -22.99 -6.29 -5.32
CA GLU A 305 -23.95 -6.06 -4.24
C GLU A 305 -25.32 -6.69 -4.54
N ASN A 306 -25.78 -6.63 -5.80
CA ASN A 306 -27.20 -6.86 -6.11
C ASN A 306 -27.49 -8.12 -6.96
N SER A 307 -26.57 -8.58 -7.82
CA SER A 307 -26.85 -9.74 -8.69
C SER A 307 -26.51 -11.06 -8.01
N VAL A 308 -27.54 -11.71 -7.45
CA VAL A 308 -27.47 -13.07 -6.89
C VAL A 308 -26.89 -14.05 -7.91
N THR A 309 -27.40 -14.01 -9.15
CA THR A 309 -27.02 -14.97 -10.19
C THR A 309 -25.57 -14.78 -10.62
N MET A 310 -25.09 -13.53 -10.68
CA MET A 310 -23.70 -13.26 -11.05
C MET A 310 -22.74 -13.68 -9.94
N ARG A 311 -23.06 -13.40 -8.67
CA ARG A 311 -22.28 -13.89 -7.53
C ARG A 311 -22.16 -15.42 -7.55
N GLN A 312 -23.28 -16.11 -7.76
CA GLN A 312 -23.31 -17.57 -7.88
C GLN A 312 -22.39 -18.06 -9.00
N ARG A 313 -22.54 -17.50 -10.22
CA ARG A 313 -21.70 -17.86 -11.37
C ARG A 313 -20.22 -17.57 -11.14
N ILE A 314 -19.87 -16.50 -10.43
CA ILE A 314 -18.46 -16.19 -10.14
C ILE A 314 -17.88 -17.16 -9.12
N LEU A 315 -18.59 -17.39 -8.02
CA LEU A 315 -18.09 -18.09 -6.82
C LEU A 315 -18.14 -19.61 -6.90
N GLN A 316 -18.88 -20.18 -7.86
CA GLN A 316 -18.84 -21.62 -8.11
C GLN A 316 -17.46 -22.08 -8.61
N ARG A 317 -17.11 -23.34 -8.34
CA ARG A 317 -15.87 -24.01 -8.79
C ARG A 317 -14.60 -23.62 -8.01
N PHE A 318 -14.73 -22.99 -6.84
CA PHE A 318 -13.62 -22.69 -5.93
C PHE A 318 -13.51 -23.66 -4.74
N GLU A 319 -14.21 -24.79 -4.78
CA GLU A 319 -14.18 -25.82 -3.73
C GLU A 319 -12.77 -26.39 -3.55
N PHE A 320 -11.99 -26.47 -4.64
CA PHE A 320 -10.58 -26.88 -4.60
C PHE A 320 -9.70 -25.92 -3.77
N LEU A 321 -10.04 -24.63 -3.71
CA LEU A 321 -9.43 -23.65 -2.80
C LEU A 321 -10.05 -23.71 -1.40
N GLY A 322 -11.23 -24.34 -1.25
CA GLY A 322 -11.96 -24.44 0.01
C GLY A 322 -13.07 -23.40 0.18
N LEU A 323 -13.48 -22.71 -0.88
CA LEU A 323 -14.66 -21.83 -0.87
C LEU A 323 -15.90 -22.67 -1.20
N VAL A 324 -16.86 -22.69 -0.28
CA VAL A 324 -18.16 -23.36 -0.42
C VAL A 324 -19.26 -22.31 -0.31
N LEU A 325 -19.91 -22.03 -1.44
CA LEU A 325 -21.04 -21.11 -1.50
C LEU A 325 -22.26 -21.71 -0.78
N ASP A 326 -22.96 -20.87 -0.01
CA ASP A 326 -24.28 -21.18 0.54
C ASP A 326 -25.32 -20.46 -0.32
N GLU A 327 -26.10 -21.23 -1.08
CA GLU A 327 -27.04 -20.69 -2.06
C GLU A 327 -28.16 -19.87 -1.40
N ASP A 328 -28.63 -20.27 -0.22
CA ASP A 328 -29.67 -19.56 0.52
C ASP A 328 -29.12 -18.24 1.05
N ARG A 329 -27.92 -18.23 1.64
CA ARG A 329 -27.25 -17.00 2.08
C ARG A 329 -26.98 -16.06 0.91
N ASN A 330 -26.53 -16.60 -0.24
CA ASN A 330 -26.30 -15.80 -1.43
C ASN A 330 -27.60 -15.17 -1.97
N ALA A 331 -28.70 -15.92 -1.96
CA ALA A 331 -30.02 -15.45 -2.40
C ALA A 331 -30.61 -14.39 -1.45
N SER A 332 -30.41 -14.55 -0.14
CA SER A 332 -30.93 -13.61 0.87
C SER A 332 -30.01 -12.41 1.14
N ALA A 333 -28.77 -12.42 0.64
CA ALA A 333 -27.78 -11.38 0.91
C ALA A 333 -28.26 -10.01 0.45
N LYS A 334 -28.33 -9.08 1.40
CA LYS A 334 -28.61 -7.66 1.20
C LYS A 334 -27.62 -6.85 2.00
N VAL A 335 -27.04 -5.83 1.39
CA VAL A 335 -26.10 -4.93 2.04
C VAL A 335 -26.60 -3.48 1.91
N THR A 336 -26.50 -2.74 3.00
CA THR A 336 -26.87 -1.32 3.10
C THR A 336 -25.76 -0.56 3.81
N HIS A 337 -25.82 0.77 3.92
CA HIS A 337 -24.83 1.50 4.71
C HIS A 337 -24.88 1.13 6.21
N ASP A 338 -26.06 0.74 6.73
CA ASP A 338 -26.23 0.31 8.13
C ASP A 338 -25.84 -1.16 8.37
N ALA A 339 -25.94 -2.00 7.33
CA ALA A 339 -25.53 -3.40 7.35
C ALA A 339 -24.62 -3.67 6.13
N PRO A 340 -23.35 -3.24 6.19
CA PRO A 340 -22.52 -3.11 5.00
C PRO A 340 -21.90 -4.43 4.52
N THR A 341 -22.06 -5.53 5.25
CA THR A 341 -21.47 -6.83 4.87
C THR A 341 -22.48 -7.97 5.01
N ALA A 342 -22.44 -8.92 4.09
CA ALA A 342 -23.22 -10.15 4.14
C ALA A 342 -22.35 -11.34 3.72
N ARG A 343 -22.28 -12.37 4.56
CA ARG A 343 -21.54 -13.61 4.25
C ARG A 343 -22.35 -14.48 3.28
N LEU A 344 -21.67 -14.98 2.26
CA LEU A 344 -22.26 -15.77 1.17
C LEU A 344 -21.89 -17.26 1.24
N THR A 345 -20.98 -17.63 2.13
CA THR A 345 -20.44 -18.99 2.23
C THR A 345 -21.07 -19.77 3.36
N ALA A 346 -21.01 -21.10 3.25
CA ALA A 346 -21.35 -22.00 4.33
C ALA A 346 -20.37 -21.87 5.50
N ASP A 347 -20.76 -22.32 6.68
CA ASP A 347 -19.94 -22.17 7.90
C ASP A 347 -18.65 -23.01 7.84
N HIS A 348 -18.69 -24.17 7.17
CA HIS A 348 -17.54 -25.05 6.97
C HIS A 348 -16.62 -24.63 5.80
N SER A 349 -16.93 -23.52 5.12
CA SER A 349 -16.07 -22.97 4.07
C SER A 349 -14.76 -22.47 4.68
N ARG A 350 -13.61 -22.90 4.14
CA ARG A 350 -12.28 -22.47 4.59
C ARG A 350 -11.94 -21.04 4.15
N ILE A 351 -12.51 -20.64 3.01
CA ILE A 351 -12.38 -19.29 2.45
C ILE A 351 -13.74 -18.62 2.52
N ALA A 352 -13.80 -17.37 2.97
CA ALA A 352 -15.06 -16.63 2.99
C ALA A 352 -15.38 -16.02 1.62
N ALA A 353 -16.66 -15.78 1.36
CA ALA A 353 -17.10 -14.85 0.34
C ALA A 353 -18.08 -13.88 0.95
N LEU A 354 -17.92 -12.59 0.67
CA LEU A 354 -18.70 -11.51 1.26
C LEU A 354 -19.28 -10.64 0.15
N ALA A 355 -20.56 -10.29 0.22
CA ALA A 355 -21.06 -9.09 -0.43
C ALA A 355 -20.80 -7.90 0.50
N VAL A 356 -20.27 -6.80 -0.02
CA VAL A 356 -19.92 -5.62 0.77
C VAL A 356 -20.42 -4.35 0.08
N LYS A 357 -21.12 -3.48 0.82
CA LYS A 357 -21.58 -2.19 0.33
C LYS A 357 -20.40 -1.23 0.23
N THR A 358 -20.04 -0.78 -0.98
CA THR A 358 -19.00 0.25 -1.11
C THR A 358 -19.60 1.64 -0.79
N ASP A 359 -18.78 2.49 -0.17
CA ASP A 359 -19.07 3.91 0.04
C ASP A 359 -17.80 4.71 -0.28
N GLU A 360 -17.62 5.05 -1.56
CA GLU A 360 -16.43 5.76 -2.04
C GLU A 360 -16.36 7.17 -1.46
N GLU A 361 -17.50 7.86 -1.37
CA GLU A 361 -17.57 9.20 -0.80
C GLU A 361 -17.15 9.22 0.67
N LEU A 362 -17.61 8.26 1.49
CA LEU A 362 -17.16 8.12 2.88
C LEU A 362 -15.66 7.82 2.96
N SER A 363 -15.15 6.93 2.11
CA SER A 363 -13.72 6.61 2.04
C SER A 363 -12.87 7.84 1.71
N ILE A 364 -13.30 8.66 0.73
CA ILE A 364 -12.65 9.92 0.36
C ILE A 364 -12.68 10.93 1.53
N ALA A 365 -13.82 11.08 2.20
CA ALA A 365 -13.94 11.96 3.35
C ALA A 365 -13.01 11.52 4.49
N ARG A 366 -12.92 10.22 4.79
CA ARG A 366 -12.01 9.69 5.82
C ARG A 366 -10.54 9.96 5.49
N GLN A 367 -10.13 9.76 4.23
CA GLN A 367 -8.78 10.09 3.79
C GLN A 367 -8.49 11.59 3.91
N ALA A 368 -9.44 12.46 3.53
CA ALA A 368 -9.28 13.90 3.70
C ALA A 368 -9.19 14.33 5.18
N ALA A 369 -10.02 13.74 6.04
CA ALA A 369 -9.96 13.97 7.48
C ALA A 369 -8.60 13.56 8.05
N GLN A 370 -8.03 12.44 7.57
CA GLN A 370 -6.71 11.98 7.98
C GLN A 370 -5.62 12.99 7.63
N VAL A 371 -5.54 13.43 6.38
CA VAL A 371 -4.58 14.45 5.94
C VAL A 371 -4.66 15.73 6.80
N LEU A 372 -5.86 16.14 7.18
CA LEU A 372 -6.08 17.33 7.99
C LEU A 372 -5.70 17.13 9.46
N ARG A 373 -5.86 15.91 10.01
CA ARG A 373 -5.36 15.56 11.34
C ARG A 373 -3.84 15.52 11.38
N ASP A 374 -3.20 14.94 10.36
CA ASP A 374 -1.75 14.83 10.30
C ASP A 374 -1.08 16.21 10.21
N ARG A 375 -1.65 17.13 9.44
CA ARG A 375 -1.24 18.54 9.45
C ARG A 375 -1.34 19.18 10.85
N ALA A 376 -2.39 18.88 11.60
CA ALA A 376 -2.54 19.42 12.96
C ALA A 376 -1.51 18.83 13.94
N ARG A 377 -0.89 17.68 13.59
CA ARG A 377 0.16 17.01 14.36
C ARG A 377 1.58 17.46 13.97
N GLU A 378 1.76 18.25 12.91
CA GLU A 378 3.07 18.74 12.44
C GLU A 378 3.76 19.69 13.45
N ALA A 379 4.35 19.12 14.50
CA ALA A 379 5.72 19.49 14.83
C ALA A 379 6.62 18.69 13.87
N PRO A 380 7.54 19.30 13.12
CA PRO A 380 8.36 18.58 12.15
C PRO A 380 9.25 17.59 12.90
N ALA A 381 8.96 16.31 12.74
CA ALA A 381 9.90 15.26 13.09
C ALA A 381 11.08 15.37 12.12
N GLN A 382 12.31 15.35 12.64
CA GLN A 382 13.50 15.39 11.80
C GLN A 382 13.56 14.06 11.02
N PRO A 383 14.01 14.03 9.75
CA PRO A 383 14.22 12.75 9.10
C PRO A 383 15.23 11.93 9.90
N ILE A 384 14.92 10.66 10.19
CA ILE A 384 15.77 9.75 10.97
C ILE A 384 16.89 9.25 10.04
N PRO A 385 18.16 9.62 10.23
CA PRO A 385 19.25 9.11 9.41
C PRO A 385 19.37 7.60 9.55
N ILE A 386 19.62 6.88 8.45
CA ILE A 386 19.78 5.42 8.47
C ILE A 386 21.24 5.06 8.24
N ALA A 387 21.82 4.31 9.18
CA ALA A 387 23.13 3.72 9.09
C ALA A 387 23.06 2.20 8.86
N VAL A 388 23.72 1.74 7.80
CA VAL A 388 23.90 0.32 7.54
C VAL A 388 25.08 -0.17 8.37
N SER A 389 24.78 -0.98 9.38
CA SER A 389 25.78 -1.62 10.24
C SER A 389 26.41 -2.78 9.48
N ALA A 390 27.62 -2.54 8.97
CA ALA A 390 28.47 -3.62 8.47
C ALA A 390 28.94 -4.51 9.63
N ARG A 391 29.37 -5.73 9.30
CA ARG A 391 29.97 -6.65 10.27
C ARG A 391 31.13 -5.99 11.02
N HIS A 392 31.10 -6.11 12.34
CA HIS A 392 32.11 -5.50 13.21
C HIS A 392 32.15 -6.22 14.55
N LEU A 393 33.11 -5.85 15.39
CA LEU A 393 33.22 -6.40 16.73
C LEU A 393 33.56 -5.34 17.76
N HIS A 394 33.19 -5.63 19.01
CA HIS A 394 33.60 -4.92 20.21
C HIS A 394 34.32 -5.92 21.11
N LEU A 395 35.47 -5.55 21.66
CA LEU A 395 36.29 -6.45 22.45
C LEU A 395 36.46 -5.96 23.89
N THR A 396 36.73 -6.89 24.79
CA THR A 396 37.29 -6.60 26.12
C THR A 396 38.77 -6.24 26.02
N ALA A 397 39.30 -5.59 27.07
CA ALA A 397 40.73 -5.32 27.19
C ALA A 397 41.58 -6.60 27.15
N GLU A 398 41.11 -7.66 27.80
CA GLU A 398 41.78 -8.96 27.84
C GLU A 398 41.85 -9.61 26.45
N THR A 399 40.72 -9.71 25.76
CA THR A 399 40.67 -10.31 24.43
C THR A 399 41.41 -9.46 23.40
N PHE A 400 41.37 -8.13 23.51
CA PHE A 400 42.19 -7.26 22.67
C PHE A 400 43.69 -7.52 22.87
N ALA A 401 44.14 -7.62 24.13
CA ALA A 401 45.53 -7.91 24.47
C ALA A 401 46.00 -9.27 23.94
N GLU A 402 45.14 -10.30 23.94
CA GLU A 402 45.47 -11.61 23.36
C GLU A 402 45.62 -11.57 21.83
N LEU A 403 44.79 -10.78 21.16
CA LEU A 403 44.77 -10.72 19.69
C LEU A 403 45.83 -9.78 19.11
N PHE A 404 46.19 -8.71 19.83
CA PHE A 404 47.05 -7.63 19.32
C PHE A 404 48.32 -7.39 20.15
N GLY A 405 48.41 -7.93 21.37
CA GLY A 405 49.54 -7.82 22.28
C GLY A 405 49.20 -7.10 23.59
N LYS A 406 49.88 -7.48 24.69
CA LYS A 406 49.57 -7.00 26.06
C LYS A 406 49.63 -5.48 26.23
N ASP A 407 50.54 -4.82 25.53
CA ASP A 407 50.75 -3.37 25.61
C ASP A 407 50.07 -2.61 24.46
N ALA A 408 49.32 -3.32 23.61
CA ALA A 408 48.62 -2.69 22.50
C ALA A 408 47.40 -1.91 23.01
N THR A 409 47.10 -0.80 22.36
CA THR A 409 45.87 -0.03 22.55
C THR A 409 45.15 0.13 21.21
N PRO A 410 43.80 0.18 21.19
CA PRO A 410 43.07 0.36 19.93
C PRO A 410 43.46 1.66 19.23
N THR A 411 43.85 1.56 17.97
CA THR A 411 44.29 2.71 17.17
C THR A 411 43.08 3.35 16.51
N ARG A 412 42.77 4.61 16.83
CA ARG A 412 41.63 5.34 16.27
C ARG A 412 41.85 5.63 14.78
N ARG A 413 40.97 5.12 13.92
CA ARG A 413 40.98 5.37 12.46
C ARG A 413 40.03 6.48 12.05
N LYS A 414 38.76 6.37 12.44
CA LYS A 414 37.70 7.33 12.07
C LYS A 414 36.57 7.31 13.09
N ASP A 415 36.00 8.46 13.38
CA ASP A 415 34.77 8.54 14.15
C ASP A 415 33.58 7.95 13.42
N ILE A 416 32.70 7.31 14.18
CA ILE A 416 31.40 6.87 13.72
C ILE A 416 30.32 7.82 14.27
N SER A 417 29.11 7.72 13.73
CA SER A 417 27.97 8.59 14.00
C SER A 417 27.67 8.79 15.48
N GLN A 418 27.76 7.73 16.28
CA GLN A 418 27.48 7.78 17.71
C GLN A 418 28.65 8.42 18.50
N PRO A 419 28.39 9.49 19.28
CA PRO A 419 29.42 10.23 19.99
C PRO A 419 30.32 9.37 20.86
N GLY A 420 31.64 9.57 20.73
CA GLY A 420 32.64 8.87 21.53
C GLY A 420 32.97 7.45 21.07
N GLN A 421 32.33 6.95 20.00
CA GLN A 421 32.70 5.69 19.35
C GLN A 421 33.53 5.94 18.09
N TYR A 422 34.39 4.98 17.74
CA TYR A 422 35.27 5.09 16.58
C TYR A 422 35.59 3.73 15.98
N ALA A 423 35.80 3.70 14.67
CA ALA A 423 36.41 2.56 14.01
C ALA A 423 37.92 2.53 14.29
N CYS A 424 38.45 1.34 14.51
CA CYS A 424 39.86 1.13 14.80
C CYS A 424 40.65 0.75 13.54
N GLU A 425 41.98 0.89 13.53
CA GLU A 425 42.81 0.32 12.44
C GLU A 425 42.82 -1.21 12.49
N GLU A 426 42.67 -1.76 13.69
CA GLU A 426 42.68 -3.18 13.97
C GLU A 426 41.53 -3.94 13.31
N GLN A 427 41.86 -5.09 12.74
CA GLN A 427 40.94 -6.04 12.16
C GLN A 427 41.28 -7.45 12.61
N VAL A 428 40.27 -8.31 12.67
CA VAL A 428 40.40 -9.74 12.99
C VAL A 428 39.73 -10.59 11.92
N ASN A 429 40.02 -11.88 11.92
CA ASN A 429 39.35 -12.85 11.08
C ASN A 429 38.38 -13.67 11.94
N LEU A 430 37.14 -13.82 11.48
CA LEU A 430 36.14 -14.70 12.09
C LEU A 430 36.26 -16.08 11.47
N ILE A 431 36.32 -17.12 12.30
CA ILE A 431 36.45 -18.51 11.88
C ILE A 431 35.29 -19.29 12.47
N GLY A 432 34.42 -19.79 11.59
CA GLY A 432 33.31 -20.67 11.93
C GLY A 432 33.54 -22.10 11.43
N PRO A 433 32.62 -23.04 11.73
CA PRO A 433 32.75 -24.44 11.37
C PRO A 433 32.86 -24.73 9.87
N ARG A 434 32.24 -23.89 9.02
CA ARG A 434 32.21 -24.09 7.56
C ARG A 434 33.10 -23.13 6.78
N GLY A 435 33.55 -22.05 7.40
CA GLY A 435 34.22 -21.00 6.65
C GLY A 435 34.81 -19.89 7.51
N ARG A 436 35.27 -18.85 6.83
CA ARG A 436 36.04 -17.76 7.42
C ARG A 436 35.68 -16.43 6.77
N ILE A 437 35.72 -15.37 7.56
CA ILE A 437 35.56 -13.99 7.11
C ILE A 437 36.77 -13.20 7.59
N ASP A 438 37.53 -12.66 6.65
CA ASP A 438 38.73 -11.87 6.93
C ASP A 438 38.42 -10.39 7.13
N GLY A 439 39.26 -9.70 7.91
CA GLY A 439 39.28 -8.25 7.96
C GLY A 439 38.07 -7.61 8.67
N VAL A 440 37.45 -8.29 9.64
CA VAL A 440 36.34 -7.73 10.43
C VAL A 440 36.87 -6.66 11.38
N ARG A 441 36.25 -5.48 11.31
CA ARG A 441 36.74 -4.24 11.91
C ARG A 441 36.37 -4.12 13.39
N LEU A 442 37.34 -3.81 14.24
CA LEU A 442 37.09 -3.46 15.63
C LEU A 442 36.49 -2.05 15.75
N LEU A 443 35.49 -1.90 16.62
CA LEU A 443 34.99 -0.61 17.06
C LEU A 443 35.40 -0.35 18.51
N GLY A 444 35.88 0.87 18.75
CA GLY A 444 36.21 1.40 20.06
C GLY A 444 35.14 2.34 20.63
N PRO A 445 35.17 2.61 21.95
CA PRO A 445 36.12 2.08 22.92
C PRO A 445 35.87 0.60 23.25
N LEU A 446 36.87 -0.05 23.86
CA LEU A 446 36.73 -1.43 24.35
C LEU A 446 35.57 -1.52 25.35
N ARG A 447 34.86 -2.65 25.32
CA ARG A 447 33.65 -2.89 26.10
C ARG A 447 33.90 -3.91 27.22
N PRO A 448 33.03 -3.96 28.25
CA PRO A 448 33.10 -5.00 29.28
C PRO A 448 32.83 -6.43 28.77
N ARG A 449 32.33 -6.58 27.55
CA ARG A 449 32.00 -7.87 26.93
C ARG A 449 32.41 -7.91 25.47
N ASN A 450 32.83 -9.08 25.02
CA ASN A 450 33.07 -9.36 23.61
C ASN A 450 31.74 -9.49 22.88
N GLN A 451 31.68 -8.89 21.68
CA GLN A 451 30.51 -8.95 20.82
C GLN A 451 30.96 -8.91 19.38
N VAL A 452 30.40 -9.78 18.56
CA VAL A 452 30.59 -9.83 17.11
C VAL A 452 29.22 -9.73 16.47
N GLU A 453 29.04 -8.72 15.62
CA GLU A 453 27.81 -8.52 14.86
C GLU A 453 28.03 -8.96 13.41
N VAL A 454 27.18 -9.85 12.91
CA VAL A 454 27.20 -10.40 11.55
C VAL A 454 25.80 -10.34 10.93
N SER A 455 25.71 -10.41 9.60
CA SER A 455 24.42 -10.60 8.92
C SER A 455 24.06 -12.09 8.79
N ARG A 456 22.82 -12.37 8.41
CA ARG A 456 22.36 -13.74 8.17
C ARG A 456 23.11 -14.42 7.02
N THR A 457 23.50 -13.66 6.00
CA THR A 457 24.39 -14.13 4.92
C THR A 457 25.76 -14.56 5.46
N ASP A 458 26.30 -13.82 6.44
CA ASP A 458 27.60 -14.14 7.07
C ASP A 458 27.51 -15.40 7.93
N GLU A 459 26.39 -15.61 8.63
CA GLU A 459 26.11 -16.84 9.38
C GLU A 459 26.18 -18.09 8.49
N PHE A 460 25.54 -18.06 7.32
CA PHE A 460 25.60 -19.14 6.35
C PHE A 460 27.04 -19.43 5.89
N LYS A 461 27.84 -18.38 5.67
CA LYS A 461 29.24 -18.50 5.26
C LYS A 461 30.12 -19.08 6.36
N LEU A 462 29.93 -18.67 7.60
CA LEU A 462 30.69 -19.16 8.76
C LEU A 462 30.21 -20.56 9.18
N GLY A 463 28.96 -20.92 8.89
CA GLY A 463 28.34 -22.16 9.34
C GLY A 463 27.92 -22.12 10.81
N VAL A 464 27.44 -20.96 11.25
CA VAL A 464 26.96 -20.67 12.61
C VAL A 464 25.52 -20.20 12.54
N ASP A 465 24.79 -20.27 13.65
CA ASP A 465 23.39 -19.81 13.77
C ASP A 465 23.35 -18.75 14.87
N ALA A 466 23.46 -17.48 14.49
CA ALA A 466 23.59 -16.38 15.45
C ALA A 466 22.20 -15.82 15.79
N PRO A 467 21.82 -15.74 17.07
CA PRO A 467 20.50 -15.24 17.41
C PRO A 467 20.38 -13.73 17.14
N ILE A 468 19.18 -13.28 16.76
CA ILE A 468 18.85 -11.85 16.69
C ILE A 468 18.78 -11.29 18.12
N ARG A 469 19.62 -10.29 18.44
CA ARG A 469 19.74 -9.71 19.78
C ARG A 469 19.94 -8.21 19.75
N ASP A 470 19.57 -7.54 20.84
CA ASP A 470 19.93 -6.14 21.05
C ASP A 470 21.44 -6.01 21.21
N SER A 471 22.05 -4.99 20.60
CA SER A 471 23.48 -4.73 20.75
C SER A 471 23.84 -4.49 22.22
N GLY A 472 24.74 -5.32 22.76
CA GLY A 472 25.12 -5.39 24.17
C GLY A 472 24.52 -6.58 24.94
N LYS A 473 23.59 -7.36 24.36
CA LYS A 473 22.93 -8.52 24.98
C LYS A 473 23.46 -9.84 24.39
N THR A 474 24.67 -10.22 24.79
CA THR A 474 25.38 -11.38 24.25
C THR A 474 25.20 -12.68 25.04
N ASP A 475 24.47 -12.67 26.16
CA ASP A 475 24.27 -13.90 26.97
C ASP A 475 23.58 -15.00 26.16
N GLY A 476 24.19 -16.19 26.13
CA GLY A 476 23.66 -17.35 25.40
C GLY A 476 23.61 -17.14 23.88
N SER A 477 24.47 -16.29 23.35
CA SER A 477 24.65 -16.09 21.90
C SER A 477 25.64 -17.10 21.29
N ALA A 478 25.76 -17.12 19.97
CA ALA A 478 26.52 -18.15 19.29
C ALA A 478 28.03 -18.07 19.58
N PRO A 479 28.73 -19.22 19.58
CA PRO A 479 30.17 -19.25 19.70
C PRO A 479 30.86 -18.85 18.39
N ILE A 480 32.08 -18.32 18.47
CA ILE A 480 32.90 -18.00 17.31
C ILE A 480 34.38 -17.99 17.67
N VAL A 481 35.26 -18.35 16.74
CA VAL A 481 36.71 -18.16 16.89
C VAL A 481 37.13 -16.86 16.21
N ILE A 482 37.88 -16.03 16.90
CA ILE A 482 38.46 -14.79 16.38
C ILE A 482 39.98 -14.89 16.33
N GLU A 483 40.56 -14.53 15.19
CA GLU A 483 42.00 -14.58 14.93
C GLU A 483 42.53 -13.18 14.67
N GLY A 484 43.49 -12.75 15.48
CA GLY A 484 44.25 -11.51 15.32
C GLY A 484 45.70 -11.79 14.95
N PRO A 485 46.52 -10.75 14.73
CA PRO A 485 47.92 -10.91 14.32
C PRO A 485 48.81 -11.59 15.36
N LYS A 486 48.41 -11.61 16.65
CA LYS A 486 49.20 -12.20 17.75
C LYS A 486 48.59 -13.46 18.36
N GLY A 487 47.35 -13.81 18.03
CA GLY A 487 46.68 -14.92 18.70
C GLY A 487 45.30 -15.25 18.15
N LYS A 488 44.69 -16.28 18.76
CA LYS A 488 43.33 -16.73 18.49
C LYS A 488 42.58 -16.86 19.81
N VAL A 489 41.35 -16.38 19.85
CA VAL A 489 40.46 -16.50 21.00
C VAL A 489 39.19 -17.23 20.57
N SER A 490 38.77 -18.23 21.34
CA SER A 490 37.50 -18.92 21.14
C SER A 490 36.47 -18.33 22.08
N LEU A 491 35.50 -17.62 21.52
CA LEU A 491 34.37 -17.09 22.28
C LEU A 491 33.29 -18.17 22.38
N THR A 492 32.91 -18.51 23.62
CA THR A 492 31.78 -19.42 23.87
C THR A 492 30.43 -18.76 23.62
N GLU A 493 30.38 -17.44 23.72
CA GLU A 493 29.25 -16.56 23.40
C GLU A 493 29.81 -15.20 22.94
N GLY A 494 29.03 -14.45 22.16
CA GLY A 494 29.37 -13.12 21.69
C GLY A 494 28.91 -12.85 20.26
N LEU A 495 28.62 -13.87 19.46
CA LEU A 495 28.19 -13.71 18.07
C LEU A 495 26.66 -13.57 17.96
N ILE A 496 26.22 -12.43 17.41
CA ILE A 496 24.80 -12.09 17.25
C ILE A 496 24.51 -11.53 15.84
N CYS A 497 23.25 -11.63 15.42
CA CYS A 497 22.68 -10.74 14.42
C CYS A 497 22.05 -9.55 15.16
N ALA A 498 22.44 -8.32 14.85
CA ALA A 498 21.92 -7.16 15.58
C ALA A 498 20.44 -6.92 15.25
N LYS A 499 19.60 -6.79 16.26
CA LYS A 499 18.21 -6.34 16.07
C LYS A 499 18.22 -4.88 15.60
N ARG A 500 17.49 -4.58 14.54
CA ARG A 500 17.30 -3.20 14.05
C ARG A 500 16.75 -2.29 15.15
N HIS A 501 17.28 -1.08 15.26
CA HIS A 501 16.93 -0.15 16.33
C HIS A 501 17.20 1.31 15.95
N ILE A 502 16.60 2.24 16.70
CA ILE A 502 16.85 3.68 16.59
C ILE A 502 17.49 4.16 17.89
N HIS A 503 18.64 4.82 17.76
CA HIS A 503 19.25 5.60 18.83
C HIS A 503 18.56 6.96 18.91
N MET A 504 18.13 7.37 20.10
CA MET A 504 17.49 8.67 20.34
C MET A 504 18.05 9.32 21.61
N SER A 505 18.22 10.64 21.58
CA SER A 505 18.33 11.42 22.81
C SER A 505 16.97 11.51 23.52
N PRO A 506 16.90 11.86 24.82
CA PRO A 506 15.62 12.10 25.50
C PRO A 506 14.75 13.17 24.82
N ASP A 507 15.39 14.18 24.22
CA ASP A 507 14.68 15.24 23.50
C ASP A 507 14.12 14.74 22.16
N ASP A 508 14.86 13.88 21.45
CA ASP A 508 14.36 13.21 20.24
C ASP A 508 13.19 12.30 20.60
N ALA A 509 13.33 11.45 21.62
CA ALA A 509 12.28 10.54 22.06
C ALA A 509 10.98 11.30 22.39
N LYS A 510 11.09 12.41 23.12
CA LYS A 510 9.98 13.31 23.41
C LYS A 510 9.38 13.94 22.14
N ARG A 511 10.22 14.32 21.18
CA ARG A 511 9.78 14.90 19.88
C ARG A 511 8.96 13.90 19.06
N TYR A 512 9.36 12.65 19.01
CA TYR A 512 8.65 11.58 18.28
C TYR A 512 7.52 10.95 19.09
N GLY A 513 7.34 11.32 20.36
CA GLY A 513 6.32 10.73 21.23
C GLY A 513 6.59 9.27 21.59
N VAL A 514 7.86 8.88 21.74
CA VAL A 514 8.33 7.51 21.99
C VAL A 514 9.11 7.42 23.30
N ALA A 515 9.27 6.20 23.82
CA ALA A 515 10.05 5.88 25.01
C ALA A 515 11.08 4.76 24.76
N ASP A 516 12.05 4.63 25.66
CA ASP A 516 13.02 3.53 25.63
C ASP A 516 12.32 2.18 25.71
N GLY A 517 12.67 1.28 24.78
CA GLY A 517 12.07 -0.06 24.69
C GLY A 517 10.81 -0.16 23.85
N ASP A 518 10.32 0.95 23.28
CA ASP A 518 9.20 0.91 22.34
C ASP A 518 9.60 0.20 21.03
N GLU A 519 8.66 -0.51 20.40
CA GLU A 519 8.82 -1.02 19.03
C GLU A 519 8.01 -0.15 18.07
N VAL A 520 8.61 0.24 16.95
CA VAL A 520 8.02 1.15 15.96
C VAL A 520 8.08 0.59 14.55
N GLU A 521 7.29 1.20 13.67
CA GLU A 521 7.37 1.03 12.23
C GLU A 521 8.08 2.26 11.65
N VAL A 522 9.06 2.06 10.76
CA VAL A 522 9.82 3.14 10.10
C VAL A 522 9.68 3.01 8.60
N GLU A 523 9.07 4.00 7.96
CA GLU A 523 9.04 4.11 6.51
C GLU A 523 10.34 4.74 6.03
N VAL A 524 11.02 4.07 5.11
CA VAL A 524 12.27 4.56 4.52
C VAL A 524 11.98 5.10 3.14
N SER A 525 12.36 6.37 2.95
CA SER A 525 12.24 7.09 1.69
C SER A 525 13.63 7.36 1.10
N GLY A 526 13.73 7.43 -0.24
CA GLY A 526 14.98 7.72 -0.95
C GLY A 526 15.64 6.54 -1.68
N GLY A 527 15.06 5.33 -1.62
CA GLY A 527 15.39 4.21 -2.51
C GLY A 527 14.41 4.07 -3.69
N PRO A 528 14.61 3.13 -4.64
CA PRO A 528 13.68 2.84 -5.73
C PRO A 528 12.31 2.33 -5.25
N ARG A 529 12.20 1.99 -3.97
CA ARG A 529 11.04 1.42 -3.31
C ARG A 529 10.89 2.02 -1.92
N SER A 530 9.71 2.57 -1.60
CA SER A 530 9.35 2.87 -0.22
C SER A 530 9.07 1.56 0.51
N LEU A 531 9.72 1.34 1.65
CA LEU A 531 9.55 0.15 2.48
C LEU A 531 9.35 0.58 3.94
N VAL A 532 8.49 -0.14 4.66
CA VAL A 532 8.31 0.03 6.09
C VAL A 532 9.04 -1.10 6.82
N PHE A 533 10.03 -0.76 7.63
CA PHE A 533 10.60 -1.68 8.60
C PHE A 533 9.68 -1.77 9.81
N GLY A 534 9.13 -2.96 10.06
CA GLY A 534 8.45 -3.26 11.33
C GLY A 534 9.42 -3.66 12.45
N ASP A 535 8.90 -3.66 13.67
CA ASP A 535 9.55 -4.14 14.91
C ASP A 535 10.90 -3.46 15.21
N VAL A 536 11.01 -2.15 14.90
CA VAL A 536 12.22 -1.37 15.14
C VAL A 536 12.27 -0.91 16.59
N LEU A 537 13.29 -1.32 17.34
CA LEU A 537 13.40 -1.00 18.77
C LEU A 537 13.89 0.44 19.00
N ILE A 538 13.25 1.19 19.89
CA ILE A 538 13.72 2.50 20.34
C ILE A 538 14.68 2.34 21.51
N ARG A 539 15.84 3.00 21.44
CA ARG A 539 16.84 3.07 22.50
C ARG A 539 17.12 4.52 22.86
N VAL A 540 16.84 4.91 24.09
CA VAL A 540 16.99 6.29 24.54
C VAL A 540 18.19 6.44 25.48
N SER A 541 19.10 7.34 25.15
CA SER A 541 20.24 7.69 26.01
C SER A 541 20.68 9.12 25.76
N PRO A 542 21.10 9.88 26.79
CA PRO A 542 21.68 11.21 26.59
C PRO A 542 22.99 11.19 25.77
N LYS A 543 23.58 10.01 25.54
CA LYS A 543 24.79 9.84 24.72
C LYS A 543 24.50 9.53 23.25
N PHE A 544 23.24 9.32 22.89
CA PHE A 544 22.84 8.95 21.54
C PHE A 544 22.55 10.16 20.67
N VAL A 545 22.86 10.01 19.39
CA VAL A 545 22.41 10.89 18.32
C VAL A 545 21.41 10.12 17.48
N LEU A 546 20.36 10.81 17.02
CA LEU A 546 19.29 10.26 16.21
C LEU A 546 19.85 9.50 15.00
N GLU A 547 19.72 8.18 15.00
CA GLU A 547 20.13 7.33 13.88
C GLU A 547 19.48 5.94 14.01
N MET A 548 18.94 5.43 12.90
CA MET A 548 18.45 4.06 12.78
C MET A 548 19.56 3.15 12.28
N HIS A 549 19.76 2.02 12.95
CA HIS A 549 20.73 1.00 12.58
C HIS A 549 20.00 -0.23 12.03
N ILE A 550 20.40 -0.63 10.82
CA ILE A 550 19.95 -1.87 10.16
C ILE A 550 21.17 -2.70 9.75
N ASP A 551 20.99 -4.01 9.55
CA ASP A 551 22.05 -4.86 9.05
C ASP A 551 22.21 -4.75 7.50
N THR A 552 23.26 -5.39 6.98
CA THR A 552 23.58 -5.35 5.55
C THR A 552 22.58 -6.11 4.68
N ASP A 553 22.00 -7.21 5.16
CA ASP A 553 21.01 -7.98 4.42
C ASP A 553 19.68 -7.21 4.35
N GLU A 554 19.29 -6.55 5.44
CA GLU A 554 18.14 -5.63 5.52
C GLU A 554 18.30 -4.46 4.55
N ALA A 555 19.47 -3.83 4.52
CA ALA A 555 19.77 -2.74 3.59
C ALA A 555 19.73 -3.19 2.12
N ASN A 556 20.30 -4.36 1.81
CA ASN A 556 20.27 -4.94 0.47
C ASN A 556 18.85 -5.30 0.03
N ALA A 557 18.06 -5.91 0.93
CA ALA A 557 16.66 -6.26 0.66
C ALA A 557 15.78 -5.02 0.43
N ALA A 558 16.12 -3.91 1.07
CA ALA A 558 15.43 -2.63 0.94
C ALA A 558 16.01 -1.70 -0.14
N GLU A 559 17.09 -2.12 -0.85
CA GLU A 559 17.79 -1.30 -1.86
C GLU A 559 18.21 0.09 -1.32
N ILE A 560 18.70 0.15 -0.08
CA ILE A 560 19.03 1.40 0.62
C ILE A 560 20.44 1.88 0.24
N ASN A 561 20.53 3.16 -0.16
CA ASN A 561 21.79 3.85 -0.44
C ASN A 561 22.32 4.64 0.76
N PRO A 562 23.64 4.93 0.84
CA PRO A 562 24.20 5.82 1.85
C PRO A 562 23.51 7.19 1.86
N GLY A 563 22.98 7.60 3.01
CA GLY A 563 22.24 8.87 3.18
C GLY A 563 20.72 8.74 3.14
N ALA A 564 20.17 7.52 3.07
CA ALA A 564 18.74 7.29 3.25
C ALA A 564 18.23 7.79 4.60
N GLN A 565 16.96 8.20 4.60
CA GLN A 565 16.28 8.72 5.77
C GLN A 565 14.98 7.96 5.99
N GLY A 566 14.59 7.84 7.26
CA GLY A 566 13.36 7.19 7.68
C GLY A 566 12.44 8.15 8.43
N GLU A 567 11.15 7.83 8.42
CA GLU A 567 10.12 8.51 9.18
C GLU A 567 9.32 7.47 9.99
N LEU A 568 8.92 7.82 11.21
CA LEU A 568 8.06 6.92 11.99
C LEU A 568 6.68 6.85 11.33
N VAL A 569 6.18 5.62 11.15
CA VAL A 569 4.82 5.39 10.69
C VAL A 569 3.88 5.42 11.89
N TYR A 570 3.00 6.42 11.93
CA TYR A 570 1.93 6.49 12.91
C TYR A 570 0.70 5.77 12.35
N ALA A 571 0.34 4.63 12.94
CA ALA A 571 -0.89 3.94 12.57
C ALA A 571 -2.06 4.53 13.37
N ASP A 572 -3.03 5.18 12.70
CA ASP A 572 -4.24 5.65 13.35
C ASP A 572 -5.14 4.48 13.77
N VAL A 573 -5.45 4.44 15.06
CA VAL A 573 -6.61 3.71 15.59
C VAL A 573 -7.59 4.77 16.11
N GLU A 574 -8.84 4.70 15.66
CA GLU A 574 -9.94 5.50 16.21
C GLU A 574 -10.18 5.10 17.68
N GLY A 575 -9.63 5.90 18.57
CA GLY A 575 -9.79 5.79 20.01
C GLY A 575 -8.83 6.77 20.67
N ALA A 576 -9.35 7.75 21.41
CA ALA A 576 -8.52 8.70 22.15
C ALA A 576 -7.46 7.92 22.95
N HIS A 577 -6.18 8.25 22.68
CA HIS A 577 -4.96 7.50 23.03
C HIS A 577 -4.46 6.45 22.00
N GLY A 578 -4.41 6.82 20.72
CA GLY A 578 -3.55 6.15 19.72
C GLY A 578 -2.10 6.59 19.88
N ALA A 579 -1.36 5.97 20.81
CA ALA A 579 0.09 6.08 20.84
C ALA A 579 0.68 5.36 19.62
N LEU A 580 1.97 5.61 19.34
CA LEU A 580 2.87 4.62 18.73
C LEU A 580 2.40 3.17 18.98
N ARG A 581 2.69 2.23 18.08
CA ARG A 581 2.54 0.80 18.35
C ARG A 581 3.58 0.29 19.39
N VAL A 582 3.69 0.97 20.54
CA VAL A 582 4.51 0.60 21.69
C VAL A 582 4.05 -0.77 22.21
N ARG A 583 4.74 -1.84 21.81
CA ARG A 583 4.74 -3.07 22.59
C ARG A 583 5.74 -2.90 23.74
N ARG A 584 5.24 -2.58 24.93
CA ARG A 584 6.06 -2.66 26.15
C ARG A 584 6.37 -4.14 26.41
N VAL A 585 7.60 -4.55 26.17
CA VAL A 585 8.09 -5.86 26.58
C VAL A 585 8.03 -5.92 28.11
N HIS A 586 7.03 -6.59 28.66
CA HIS A 586 7.02 -6.91 30.08
C HIS A 586 8.16 -7.90 30.32
N LYS A 587 9.12 -7.54 31.19
CA LYS A 587 10.02 -8.52 31.77
C LYS A 587 9.16 -9.61 32.44
N PRO A 588 9.35 -10.90 32.12
CA PRO A 588 8.87 -11.96 33.00
C PRO A 588 9.50 -11.72 34.38
N SER A 589 8.65 -11.74 35.41
CA SER A 589 9.05 -11.69 36.82
C SER A 589 9.98 -12.83 37.20
#